data_AF-A0A8H5XFE3-F1
#
_entry.id   AF-A0A8H5XFE3-F1
#
_cell.length_a   1.000
_cell.length_b   1.000
_cell.length_c   1.000
_cell.angle_alpha   90.00
_cell.angle_beta   90.00
_cell.angle_gamma   90.00
#
_symmetry.space_group_name_H-M   'P 1'
#
loop_
_entity.id
_entity.type
_entity.pdbx_description
1 polymer ?
#
loop_
_entity_poly.entity_id
_entity_poly.type
_entity_poly.pdbx_seq_one_letter_code
_entity_poly.pdbx_strand_id
1 'polypeptide(L)'
;MSATKRTAPPTTQAAFAASKRPRNETDEPGVHVIFVAISHHKDIGKEGHDCRIPCDPALGSFEAGDVLGTLTPQRLQELELDLGPGLVSNIGPKETQTNGLVDLSGRIARSQKFKPKVIQPVWNDRVILLHQQVVTMLWAERTQRVTVEYCTLDFIMRLIKEGGNSLADQFCDHNRPIIFHIPLDSKDWSLHPEVRSLYEAIDALQHLFNNISVYPAYHESWNYGFKIADIKALDSIATKDSTPEPYRHRPKTCLGIGLCRLDETQGPQFVRFALSDRTDYMHHVTTPSYNTSIHDQPFKQESGPIKRVIHQQCFSSVSEWGYIRVFMVGNRIIARSFTSSDQRTNVHSTSTLRSDCHFDFRADGFRLPDPDPEVTKRQEAKLEELDNFCKWWQHQLTTHDPELFESLNVGCILRIGLTEANLDGKFFILSVHRWFASPFFSMDLTAKPFDQFCKAFGEQFARVYGSFAATDVPDN
;
A
#
# COMPACT_ATOMS: atom_id res chain seq x y z
N MET A 1 -48.12 -48.14 30.07
CA MET A 1 -47.65 -48.27 28.67
C MET A 1 -47.57 -46.87 28.06
N SER A 2 -46.50 -46.67 27.29
CA SER A 2 -45.82 -45.43 26.90
C SER A 2 -46.67 -44.23 26.47
N ALA A 3 -46.35 -43.06 27.03
CA ALA A 3 -46.76 -41.74 26.57
C ALA A 3 -45.77 -41.22 25.52
N THR A 4 -46.29 -40.84 24.36
CA THR A 4 -45.53 -40.40 23.18
C THR A 4 -45.03 -38.96 23.36
N LYS A 5 -43.72 -38.80 23.58
CA LYS A 5 -43.02 -37.51 23.60
C LYS A 5 -42.93 -36.93 22.18
N ARG A 6 -43.35 -35.67 22.03
CA ARG A 6 -43.03 -34.80 20.88
C ARG A 6 -41.55 -34.46 20.91
N THR A 7 -40.82 -34.81 19.85
CA THR A 7 -39.44 -34.37 19.60
C THR A 7 -39.44 -33.25 18.56
N ALA A 8 -38.64 -32.22 18.85
CA ALA A 8 -38.35 -31.08 17.98
C ALA A 8 -37.55 -31.52 16.73
N PRO A 9 -37.62 -30.77 15.62
CA PRO A 9 -36.82 -31.05 14.42
C PRO A 9 -35.33 -30.78 14.68
N PRO A 10 -34.43 -31.54 14.02
CA PRO A 10 -33.00 -31.46 14.26
C PRO A 10 -32.37 -30.21 13.62
N THR A 11 -31.54 -29.56 14.41
CA THR A 11 -30.61 -28.48 14.06
C THR A 11 -29.67 -28.91 12.94
N THR A 12 -29.68 -28.21 11.80
CA THR A 12 -28.74 -28.45 10.70
C THR A 12 -27.40 -27.77 11.03
N GLN A 13 -26.47 -28.52 11.60
CA GLN A 13 -25.06 -28.13 11.67
C GLN A 13 -24.34 -28.46 10.36
N ALA A 14 -23.63 -27.45 9.86
CA ALA A 14 -22.40 -27.45 9.05
C ALA A 14 -22.02 -28.73 8.27
N ALA A 15 -21.92 -28.58 6.94
CA ALA A 15 -21.04 -29.39 6.11
C ALA A 15 -20.37 -28.50 5.03
N PHE A 16 -19.45 -27.63 5.44
CA PHE A 16 -18.38 -27.16 4.54
C PHE A 16 -17.30 -28.24 4.52
N ALA A 17 -17.52 -29.29 3.71
CA ALA A 17 -16.47 -30.25 3.40
C ALA A 17 -15.64 -29.70 2.23
N ALA A 18 -14.50 -29.09 2.56
CA ALA A 18 -13.45 -28.85 1.58
C ALA A 18 -12.98 -30.21 1.06
N SER A 19 -13.27 -30.50 -0.20
CA SER A 19 -12.67 -31.64 -0.92
C SER A 19 -11.19 -31.35 -1.14
N LYS A 20 -10.36 -31.70 -0.15
CA LYS A 20 -8.91 -31.76 -0.31
C LYS A 20 -8.60 -33.05 -1.07
N ARG A 21 -8.25 -32.94 -2.35
CA ARG A 21 -7.43 -33.97 -3.00
C ARG A 21 -6.12 -34.11 -2.19
N PRO A 22 -5.61 -35.31 -1.96
CA PRO A 22 -4.26 -35.48 -1.43
C PRO A 22 -3.26 -34.98 -2.48
N ARG A 23 -2.43 -34.01 -2.10
CA ARG A 23 -1.35 -33.46 -2.90
C ARG A 23 -0.17 -34.43 -2.84
N ASN A 24 0.40 -34.80 -3.98
CA ASN A 24 1.66 -35.54 -4.02
C ASN A 24 2.82 -34.59 -3.70
N GLU A 25 3.88 -35.11 -3.06
CA GLU A 25 5.09 -34.38 -2.62
C GLU A 25 5.94 -33.77 -3.77
N THR A 26 5.43 -33.76 -5.01
CA THR A 26 6.16 -33.33 -6.23
C THR A 26 5.64 -32.02 -6.85
N ASP A 27 4.64 -31.35 -6.28
CA ASP A 27 4.11 -30.10 -6.85
C ASP A 27 4.96 -28.90 -6.38
N GLU A 28 6.11 -28.66 -7.02
CA GLU A 28 6.89 -27.44 -6.82
C GLU A 28 6.05 -26.18 -7.14
N PRO A 29 6.25 -25.04 -6.44
CA PRO A 29 5.51 -23.81 -6.70
C PRO A 29 5.67 -23.34 -8.16
N GLY A 30 4.56 -22.92 -8.76
CA GLY A 30 4.45 -22.74 -10.21
C GLY A 30 5.17 -21.52 -10.79
N VAL A 31 5.63 -20.57 -9.97
CA VAL A 31 6.34 -19.36 -10.41
C VAL A 31 7.46 -18.99 -9.44
N HIS A 32 8.55 -18.46 -9.97
CA HIS A 32 9.68 -17.95 -9.21
C HIS A 32 9.71 -16.43 -9.23
N VAL A 33 9.80 -15.81 -8.06
CA VAL A 33 9.83 -14.35 -7.92
C VAL A 33 11.22 -13.93 -7.49
N ILE A 34 11.86 -13.06 -8.27
CA ILE A 34 13.08 -12.38 -7.87
C ILE A 34 12.67 -11.04 -7.25
N PHE A 35 12.71 -10.95 -5.92
CA PHE A 35 12.46 -9.71 -5.20
C PHE A 35 13.72 -8.83 -5.25
N VAL A 36 13.60 -7.70 -5.95
CA VAL A 36 14.70 -6.73 -6.05
C VAL A 36 14.63 -5.76 -4.88
N ALA A 37 15.62 -5.84 -4.00
CA ALA A 37 15.69 -5.03 -2.79
C ALA A 37 16.02 -3.57 -3.12
N ILE A 38 14.98 -2.73 -3.10
CA ILE A 38 15.09 -1.28 -3.31
C ILE A 38 14.32 -0.57 -2.20
N SER A 39 14.94 0.46 -1.62
CA SER A 39 14.34 1.30 -0.60
C SER A 39 14.99 2.67 -0.60
N HIS A 40 14.21 3.71 -0.34
CA HIS A 40 14.72 5.05 -0.05
C HIS A 40 15.16 5.20 1.41
N HIS A 41 14.82 4.24 2.27
CA HIS A 41 15.24 4.23 3.66
C HIS A 41 16.67 3.75 3.80
N LYS A 42 17.48 4.50 4.55
CA LYS A 42 18.85 4.04 4.89
C LYS A 42 18.83 2.95 5.96
N ASP A 43 17.93 3.09 6.92
CA ASP A 43 17.74 2.17 8.04
C ASP A 43 16.27 2.26 8.47
N ILE A 44 15.48 1.21 8.23
CA ILE A 44 14.04 1.17 8.59
C ILE A 44 13.81 1.15 10.11
N GLY A 45 14.86 0.87 10.89
CA GLY A 45 14.82 1.04 12.34
C GLY A 45 14.83 2.50 12.80
N LYS A 46 15.37 3.39 11.97
CA LYS A 46 15.47 4.84 12.25
C LYS A 46 14.45 5.66 11.46
N GLU A 47 14.06 5.20 10.29
CA GLU A 47 13.13 5.84 9.36
C GLU A 47 11.87 4.97 9.15
N GLY A 48 10.97 5.31 8.22
CA GLY A 48 9.92 4.40 7.75
C GLY A 48 8.87 3.98 8.80
N HIS A 49 8.52 4.88 9.74
CA HIS A 49 7.54 4.60 10.80
C HIS A 49 6.20 4.03 10.30
N ASP A 50 5.82 4.39 9.08
CA ASP A 50 4.56 4.09 8.41
C ASP A 50 4.56 2.78 7.58
N CYS A 51 5.73 2.17 7.36
CA CYS A 51 5.88 0.94 6.57
C CYS A 51 6.59 -0.22 7.30
N ARG A 52 6.98 -0.01 8.57
CA ARG A 52 7.66 -1.02 9.40
C ARG A 52 6.69 -1.96 10.12
N ILE A 53 7.00 -3.25 10.08
CA ILE A 53 6.32 -4.33 10.80
C ILE A 53 7.27 -4.88 11.88
N PRO A 54 6.90 -4.82 13.16
CA PRO A 54 7.72 -5.39 14.22
C PRO A 54 7.61 -6.91 14.26
N CYS A 55 8.75 -7.57 14.37
CA CYS A 55 8.88 -9.01 14.57
C CYS A 55 9.76 -9.26 15.80
N ASP A 56 9.25 -10.05 16.74
CA ASP A 56 10.02 -10.54 17.87
C ASP A 56 10.24 -12.05 17.68
N PRO A 57 11.47 -12.49 17.36
CA PRO A 57 11.75 -13.91 17.09
C PRO A 57 11.63 -14.79 18.34
N ALA A 58 11.50 -14.21 19.55
CA ALA A 58 11.22 -14.96 20.76
C ALA A 58 9.74 -15.32 20.92
N LEU A 59 8.85 -14.69 20.15
CA LEU A 59 7.42 -14.98 20.15
C LEU A 59 7.09 -16.08 19.14
N GLY A 60 6.42 -17.13 19.60
CA GLY A 60 5.92 -18.19 18.71
C GLY A 60 4.75 -17.73 17.83
N SER A 61 4.38 -18.53 16.82
CA SER A 61 3.31 -18.21 15.85
C SER A 61 1.96 -17.85 16.46
N PHE A 62 1.66 -18.33 17.67
CA PHE A 62 0.44 -17.97 18.39
C PHE A 62 0.37 -16.47 18.74
N GLU A 63 1.50 -15.85 19.07
CA GLU A 63 1.56 -14.44 19.50
C GLU A 63 2.11 -13.51 18.40
N ALA A 64 3.02 -14.02 17.57
CA ALA A 64 3.63 -13.27 16.48
C ALA A 64 2.86 -13.37 15.15
N GLY A 65 1.87 -14.25 15.04
CA GLY A 65 1.18 -14.55 13.78
C GLY A 65 1.90 -15.60 12.94
N ASP A 66 1.17 -16.08 11.93
CA ASP A 66 1.51 -17.27 11.13
C ASP A 66 2.85 -17.17 10.39
N VAL A 67 3.15 -16.04 9.77
CA VAL A 67 4.40 -15.82 9.03
C VAL A 67 5.51 -15.36 9.96
N LEU A 68 5.29 -14.29 10.71
CA LEU A 68 6.35 -13.68 11.53
C LEU A 68 6.85 -14.65 12.61
N GLY A 69 5.96 -15.42 13.25
CA GLY A 69 6.36 -16.40 14.26
C GLY A 69 7.05 -17.65 13.71
N THR A 70 7.19 -17.79 12.39
CA THR A 70 8.02 -18.84 11.77
C THR A 70 9.43 -18.36 11.41
N LEU A 71 9.71 -17.05 11.54
CA LEU A 71 11.00 -16.48 11.20
C LEU A 71 12.00 -16.73 12.32
N THR A 72 12.97 -17.60 12.06
CA THR A 72 14.08 -17.86 12.98
C THR A 72 15.06 -16.67 12.98
N PRO A 73 15.84 -16.49 14.06
CA PRO A 73 16.93 -15.51 14.06
C PRO A 73 17.89 -15.66 12.88
N GLN A 74 18.20 -16.90 12.49
CA GLN A 74 19.04 -17.16 11.33
C GLN A 74 18.40 -16.64 10.04
N ARG A 75 17.12 -16.95 9.81
CA ARG A 75 16.43 -16.50 8.60
C ARG A 75 16.33 -14.97 8.52
N LEU A 76 16.08 -14.33 9.65
CA LEU A 76 16.04 -12.87 9.73
C LEU A 76 17.44 -12.26 9.49
N GLN A 77 18.51 -12.95 9.86
CA GLN A 77 19.89 -12.53 9.60
C GLN A 77 20.22 -12.62 8.11
N GLU A 78 19.84 -13.73 7.47
CA GLU A 78 19.93 -13.90 6.01
C GLU A 78 19.17 -12.77 5.29
N LEU A 79 17.93 -12.49 5.71
CA LEU A 79 17.15 -11.39 5.14
C LEU A 79 17.82 -10.02 5.32
N GLU A 80 18.39 -9.70 6.49
CA GLU A 80 19.12 -8.43 6.67
C GLU A 80 20.40 -8.35 5.82
N LEU A 81 21.08 -9.48 5.58
CA LEU A 81 22.24 -9.55 4.68
C LEU A 81 21.84 -9.37 3.21
N ASP A 82 20.76 -10.01 2.78
CA ASP A 82 20.30 -10.04 1.38
C ASP A 82 19.55 -8.76 0.98
N LEU A 83 18.92 -8.07 1.95
CA LEU A 83 18.05 -6.91 1.70
C LEU A 83 18.61 -5.60 2.24
N GLY A 84 19.52 -5.67 3.21
CA GLY A 84 20.09 -4.51 3.87
C GLY A 84 19.15 -3.80 4.87
N PRO A 85 19.72 -2.85 5.64
CA PRO A 85 19.05 -2.16 6.74
C PRO A 85 17.85 -1.30 6.33
N GLY A 86 17.77 -0.92 5.04
CA GLY A 86 16.65 -0.17 4.49
C GLY A 86 15.34 -0.96 4.41
N LEU A 87 15.42 -2.30 4.52
CA LEU A 87 14.26 -3.20 4.43
C LEU A 87 14.14 -4.15 5.63
N VAL A 88 15.24 -4.57 6.24
CA VAL A 88 15.23 -5.38 7.47
C VAL A 88 16.31 -4.84 8.40
N SER A 89 15.95 -4.53 9.65
CA SER A 89 16.89 -3.92 10.60
C SER A 89 16.73 -4.48 12.01
N ASN A 90 17.81 -4.34 12.80
CA ASN A 90 17.94 -4.65 14.23
C ASN A 90 18.25 -6.11 14.55
N ILE A 91 18.77 -6.91 13.61
CA ILE A 91 19.26 -8.26 13.97
C ILE A 91 20.74 -8.32 14.33
N GLY A 92 21.55 -7.47 13.69
CA GLY A 92 22.99 -7.42 13.91
C GLY A 92 23.37 -6.63 15.18
N PRO A 93 24.57 -6.86 15.74
CA PRO A 93 25.14 -5.97 16.74
C PRO A 93 25.37 -4.60 16.08
N LYS A 94 24.37 -3.71 16.15
CA LYS A 94 24.59 -2.29 15.88
C LYS A 94 25.69 -1.87 16.84
N GLU A 95 26.80 -1.37 16.30
CA GLU A 95 27.94 -0.93 17.11
C GLU A 95 27.42 -0.24 18.37
N THR A 96 27.77 -0.83 19.51
CA THR A 96 27.68 -0.26 20.84
C THR A 96 28.61 0.97 20.88
N GLN A 97 28.24 2.03 20.18
CA GLN A 97 28.83 3.33 20.34
C GLN A 97 27.73 4.34 20.62
N THR A 98 27.87 4.98 21.78
CA THR A 98 27.08 6.08 22.31
C THR A 98 25.68 5.74 22.85
N ASN A 99 25.62 4.87 23.86
CA ASN A 99 25.30 5.28 25.24
C ASN A 99 25.09 4.07 26.16
N GLY A 100 26.10 3.82 27.00
CA GLY A 100 26.00 3.25 28.35
C GLY A 100 25.11 2.02 28.55
N LEU A 101 25.75 0.86 28.66
CA LEU A 101 25.31 -0.22 29.54
C LEU A 101 24.96 0.37 30.93
N VAL A 102 23.67 0.60 31.19
CA VAL A 102 23.16 0.94 32.52
C VAL A 102 22.20 -0.15 32.95
N ASP A 103 22.77 -1.08 33.72
CA ASP A 103 22.19 -1.74 34.89
C ASP A 103 20.65 -1.69 35.01
N LEU A 104 20.02 -2.78 34.55
CA LEU A 104 18.57 -3.01 34.62
C LEU A 104 18.03 -3.20 36.06
N SER A 105 18.88 -3.21 37.08
CA SER A 105 18.46 -3.47 38.47
C SER A 105 17.93 -2.22 39.18
N GLY A 106 18.31 -1.02 38.73
CA GLY A 106 18.08 0.23 39.48
C GLY A 106 16.82 1.04 39.12
N ARG A 107 16.15 0.76 37.99
CA ARG A 107 15.06 1.62 37.46
C ARG A 107 13.65 1.28 37.94
N ILE A 108 13.44 0.10 38.53
CA ILE A 108 12.12 -0.29 39.08
C ILE A 108 11.75 0.55 40.32
N ALA A 109 12.72 1.20 40.98
CA ALA A 109 12.48 1.93 42.22
C ALA A 109 12.08 3.42 42.07
N ARG A 110 12.04 4.03 40.88
CA ARG A 110 11.91 5.51 40.76
C ARG A 110 10.93 6.05 39.73
N SER A 111 9.82 5.36 39.46
CA SER A 111 8.77 5.89 38.56
C SER A 111 7.40 5.95 39.23
N GLN A 112 7.29 6.72 40.32
CA GLN A 112 6.04 7.31 40.76
C GLN A 112 6.24 8.83 40.88
N LYS A 113 5.81 9.58 39.86
CA LYS A 113 5.20 10.95 39.94
C LYS A 113 5.17 11.65 38.56
N PHE A 114 3.93 11.87 38.07
CA PHE A 114 3.42 13.01 37.29
C PHE A 114 4.04 13.46 35.95
N LYS A 115 3.32 13.21 34.84
CA LYS A 115 2.61 14.14 33.90
C LYS A 115 2.30 13.38 32.59
N PRO A 116 1.21 13.72 31.85
CA PRO A 116 0.82 12.96 30.66
C PRO A 116 1.80 13.26 29.53
N LYS A 117 2.75 12.35 29.32
CA LYS A 117 3.60 12.30 28.14
C LYS A 117 2.91 11.42 27.10
N VAL A 118 2.91 11.89 25.85
CA VAL A 118 2.73 11.05 24.67
C VAL A 118 3.47 9.74 24.91
N ILE A 119 2.73 8.63 24.97
CA ILE A 119 3.28 7.32 25.23
C ILE A 119 4.06 6.92 23.97
N GLN A 120 5.35 7.25 23.92
CA GLN A 120 6.25 6.53 23.04
C GLN A 120 6.32 5.09 23.58
N PRO A 121 5.94 4.07 22.78
CA PRO A 121 6.09 2.71 23.25
C PRO A 121 7.59 2.44 23.41
N VAL A 122 8.00 2.09 24.63
CA VAL A 122 9.34 1.64 24.93
C VAL A 122 9.45 0.22 24.36
N TRP A 123 9.87 0.10 23.12
CA TRP A 123 10.13 -1.19 22.48
C TRP A 123 11.44 -1.76 23.03
N ASN A 124 11.45 -3.06 23.33
CA ASN A 124 12.67 -3.78 23.70
C ASN A 124 13.68 -3.68 22.54
N ASP A 125 14.97 -3.54 22.87
CA ASP A 125 16.12 -3.61 21.94
C ASP A 125 16.27 -4.97 21.20
N ARG A 126 15.23 -5.82 21.26
CA ARG A 126 15.16 -7.17 20.66
C ARG A 126 14.20 -7.25 19.46
N VAL A 127 13.47 -6.18 19.14
CA VAL A 127 12.48 -6.20 18.06
C VAL A 127 13.14 -5.89 16.72
N ILE A 128 13.04 -6.85 15.80
CA ILE A 128 13.48 -6.75 14.42
C ILE A 128 12.38 -6.04 13.63
N LEU A 129 12.76 -5.13 12.75
CA LEU A 129 11.84 -4.32 11.98
C LEU A 129 11.95 -4.71 10.50
N LEU A 130 10.85 -5.18 9.93
CA LEU A 130 10.76 -5.55 8.53
C LEU A 130 9.93 -4.55 7.75
N HIS A 131 10.32 -4.26 6.52
CA HIS A 131 9.52 -3.49 5.60
C HIS A 131 8.29 -4.30 5.16
N GLN A 132 7.14 -3.65 5.07
CA GLN A 132 5.88 -4.25 4.65
C GLN A 132 5.98 -5.08 3.35
N GLN A 133 6.81 -4.68 2.39
CA GLN A 133 6.96 -5.40 1.12
C GLN A 133 7.65 -6.76 1.32
N VAL A 134 8.63 -6.83 2.24
CA VAL A 134 9.28 -8.09 2.61
C VAL A 134 8.25 -9.01 3.26
N VAL A 135 7.49 -8.51 4.22
CA VAL A 135 6.44 -9.29 4.90
C VAL A 135 5.34 -9.75 3.93
N THR A 136 5.00 -8.92 2.95
CA THR A 136 4.02 -9.25 1.90
C THR A 136 4.51 -10.40 1.02
N MET A 137 5.79 -10.41 0.63
CA MET A 137 6.37 -11.52 -0.14
C MET A 137 6.55 -12.80 0.67
N LEU A 138 6.87 -12.71 1.97
CA LEU A 138 6.86 -13.87 2.86
C LEU A 138 5.46 -14.51 2.95
N TRP A 139 4.40 -13.69 2.96
CA TRP A 139 3.02 -14.17 2.86
C TRP A 139 2.69 -14.80 1.50
N ALA A 140 3.19 -14.22 0.40
CA ALA A 140 3.03 -14.79 -0.93
C ALA A 140 3.71 -16.18 -1.03
N GLU A 141 4.94 -16.30 -0.55
CA GLU A 141 5.71 -17.56 -0.50
C GLU A 141 5.00 -18.64 0.31
N ARG A 142 4.41 -18.27 1.47
CA ARG A 142 3.65 -19.20 2.32
C ARG A 142 2.48 -19.87 1.61
N THR A 143 1.92 -19.25 0.56
CA THR A 143 0.84 -19.87 -0.22
C THR A 143 1.28 -21.10 -1.02
N GLN A 144 2.60 -21.31 -1.17
CA GLN A 144 3.22 -22.33 -2.02
C GLN A 144 2.81 -22.22 -3.50
N ARG A 145 2.32 -21.06 -3.94
CA ARG A 145 2.05 -20.76 -5.35
C ARG A 145 3.27 -20.13 -6.03
N VAL A 146 4.08 -19.42 -5.25
CA VAL A 146 5.32 -18.79 -5.70
C VAL A 146 6.47 -19.20 -4.78
N THR A 147 7.68 -19.18 -5.32
CA THR A 147 8.92 -19.09 -4.52
C THR A 147 9.47 -17.67 -4.61
N VAL A 148 10.20 -17.20 -3.59
CA VAL A 148 10.78 -15.85 -3.59
C VAL A 148 12.27 -15.93 -3.30
N GLU A 149 13.09 -15.46 -4.24
CA GLU A 149 14.51 -15.19 -4.04
C GLU A 149 14.70 -13.70 -3.79
N TYR A 150 15.45 -13.35 -2.73
CA TYR A 150 15.68 -11.97 -2.32
C TYR A 150 17.07 -11.54 -2.79
N CYS A 151 17.14 -10.48 -3.59
CA CYS A 151 18.40 -10.02 -4.19
C CYS A 151 18.62 -8.53 -3.98
N THR A 152 19.84 -8.14 -3.61
CA THR A 152 20.23 -6.72 -3.61
C THR A 152 20.22 -6.13 -5.01
N LEU A 153 19.84 -4.85 -5.12
CA LEU A 153 19.98 -4.11 -6.38
C LEU A 153 21.44 -4.15 -6.89
N ASP A 154 22.42 -3.95 -6.00
CA ASP A 154 23.84 -3.98 -6.34
C ASP A 154 24.30 -5.31 -6.94
N PHE A 155 23.78 -6.44 -6.45
CA PHE A 155 24.06 -7.76 -7.01
C PHE A 155 23.51 -7.87 -8.45
N ILE A 156 22.24 -7.52 -8.66
CA ILE A 156 21.64 -7.59 -10.00
C ILE A 156 22.33 -6.64 -10.98
N MET A 157 22.63 -5.41 -10.56
CA MET A 157 23.32 -4.44 -11.40
C MET A 157 24.74 -4.88 -11.76
N ARG A 158 25.39 -5.69 -10.93
CA ARG A 158 26.69 -6.30 -11.26
C ARG A 158 26.56 -7.32 -12.38
N LEU A 159 25.56 -8.20 -12.33
CA LEU A 159 25.28 -9.17 -13.39
C LEU A 159 25.00 -8.45 -14.73
N ILE A 160 24.27 -7.33 -14.68
CA ILE A 160 24.03 -6.49 -15.87
C ILE A 160 25.34 -5.90 -16.42
N LYS A 161 26.21 -5.40 -15.53
CA LYS A 161 27.51 -4.82 -15.91
C LYS A 161 28.51 -5.84 -16.46
N GLU A 162 28.48 -7.07 -15.95
CA GLU A 162 29.28 -8.20 -16.47
C GLU A 162 28.91 -8.50 -17.94
N GLY A 163 27.65 -8.23 -18.32
CA GLY A 163 27.17 -8.33 -19.69
C GLY A 163 27.01 -9.78 -20.16
N GLY A 164 26.86 -9.96 -21.47
CA GLY A 164 26.58 -11.28 -22.05
C GLY A 164 25.25 -11.85 -21.55
N ASN A 165 25.28 -13.09 -21.07
CA ASN A 165 24.11 -13.80 -20.55
C ASN A 165 24.08 -13.88 -19.01
N SER A 166 24.96 -13.20 -18.26
CA SER A 166 25.08 -13.39 -16.80
C SER A 166 23.78 -13.30 -16.01
N LEU A 167 22.92 -12.33 -16.33
CA LEU A 167 21.61 -12.19 -15.68
C LEU A 167 20.68 -13.36 -16.01
N ALA A 168 20.73 -13.85 -17.25
CA ALA A 168 19.98 -15.02 -17.69
C ALA A 168 20.52 -16.29 -17.04
N ASP A 169 21.84 -16.49 -17.05
CA ASP A 169 22.51 -17.67 -16.51
C ASP A 169 22.26 -17.81 -15.00
N GLN A 170 22.12 -16.69 -14.28
CA GLN A 170 21.81 -16.69 -12.84
C GLN A 170 20.37 -17.10 -12.54
N PHE A 171 19.38 -16.53 -13.25
CA PHE A 171 17.97 -16.62 -12.84
C PHE A 171 17.11 -17.49 -13.76
N CYS A 172 17.47 -17.62 -15.04
CA CYS A 172 16.66 -18.29 -16.04
C CYS A 172 16.84 -19.81 -15.95
N ASP A 173 16.12 -20.43 -15.04
CA ASP A 173 15.83 -21.86 -15.11
C ASP A 173 14.61 -22.05 -16.04
N HIS A 174 14.80 -22.75 -17.17
CA HIS A 174 13.79 -22.95 -18.21
C HIS A 174 12.53 -23.69 -17.76
N ASN A 175 12.50 -24.19 -16.51
CA ASN A 175 11.43 -25.04 -16.01
C ASN A 175 10.28 -24.27 -15.35
N ARG A 176 10.41 -22.97 -15.06
CA ARG A 176 9.35 -22.19 -14.42
C ARG A 176 9.30 -20.72 -14.88
N PRO A 177 8.12 -20.08 -14.92
CA PRO A 177 8.02 -18.64 -15.09
C PRO A 177 8.74 -17.87 -13.98
N ILE A 178 9.38 -16.77 -14.36
CA ILE A 178 10.15 -15.88 -13.48
C ILE A 178 9.55 -14.49 -13.51
N ILE A 179 9.34 -13.90 -12.34
CA ILE A 179 8.86 -12.53 -12.18
C ILE A 179 9.89 -11.73 -11.40
N PHE A 180 10.47 -10.71 -12.03
CA PHE A 180 11.23 -9.70 -11.31
C PHE A 180 10.27 -8.76 -10.60
N HIS A 181 10.18 -8.86 -9.28
CA HIS A 181 9.38 -7.93 -8.48
C HIS A 181 10.22 -6.72 -8.04
N ILE A 182 9.86 -5.53 -8.54
CA ILE A 182 10.60 -4.28 -8.32
C ILE A 182 9.68 -3.23 -7.62
N PRO A 183 9.45 -3.33 -6.30
CA PRO A 183 8.48 -2.49 -5.58
C PRO A 183 9.00 -1.07 -5.32
N LEU A 184 8.97 -0.20 -6.34
CA LEU A 184 9.48 1.17 -6.27
C LEU A 184 8.45 2.16 -5.71
N ASP A 185 8.85 2.94 -4.70
CA ASP A 185 8.21 4.20 -4.31
C ASP A 185 8.58 5.31 -5.31
N SER A 186 7.77 6.37 -5.40
CA SER A 186 8.04 7.54 -6.25
C SER A 186 9.42 8.16 -5.95
N LYS A 187 9.88 8.12 -4.70
CA LYS A 187 11.19 8.66 -4.30
C LYS A 187 12.36 7.81 -4.82
N ASP A 188 12.17 6.51 -4.97
CA ASP A 188 13.24 5.58 -5.35
C ASP A 188 13.78 5.90 -6.75
N TRP A 189 12.91 6.33 -7.66
CA TRP A 189 13.29 6.78 -9.00
C TRP A 189 14.35 7.90 -9.02
N SER A 190 14.35 8.76 -7.99
CA SER A 190 15.32 9.86 -7.87
C SER A 190 16.62 9.45 -7.19
N LEU A 191 16.59 8.37 -6.40
CA LEU A 191 17.72 7.89 -5.62
C LEU A 191 18.51 6.79 -6.34
N HIS A 192 17.83 6.03 -7.19
CA HIS A 192 18.37 4.86 -7.89
C HIS A 192 18.17 5.01 -9.42
N PRO A 193 18.85 5.96 -10.08
CA PRO A 193 18.70 6.19 -11.52
C PRO A 193 19.02 4.96 -12.39
N GLU A 194 19.85 4.06 -11.89
CA GLU A 194 20.25 2.79 -12.52
C GLU A 194 19.08 1.79 -12.68
N VAL A 195 17.98 1.97 -11.96
CA VAL A 195 16.77 1.16 -12.08
C VAL A 195 16.22 1.17 -13.52
N ARG A 196 16.45 2.25 -14.26
CA ARG A 196 16.11 2.28 -15.69
C ARG A 196 16.85 1.20 -16.48
N SER A 197 18.16 1.06 -16.26
CA SER A 197 18.97 0.03 -16.92
C SER A 197 18.57 -1.38 -16.48
N LEU A 198 18.07 -1.55 -15.26
CA LEU A 198 17.48 -2.81 -14.81
C LEU A 198 16.24 -3.19 -15.64
N TYR A 199 15.29 -2.27 -15.83
CA TYR A 199 14.13 -2.52 -16.68
C TYR A 199 14.52 -2.79 -18.14
N GLU A 200 15.48 -2.05 -18.69
CA GLU A 200 15.98 -2.27 -20.06
C GLU A 200 16.64 -3.66 -20.21
N ALA A 201 17.39 -4.11 -19.19
CA ALA A 201 17.99 -5.44 -19.19
C ALA A 201 16.93 -6.56 -19.10
N ILE A 202 15.90 -6.40 -18.26
CA ILE A 202 14.83 -7.37 -18.15
C ILE A 202 13.99 -7.41 -19.43
N ASP A 203 13.67 -6.27 -20.04
CA ASP A 203 12.96 -6.20 -21.32
C ASP A 203 13.69 -6.97 -22.43
N ALA A 204 15.02 -6.83 -22.50
CA ALA A 204 15.85 -7.63 -23.40
C ALA A 204 15.74 -9.15 -23.11
N LEU A 205 15.66 -9.56 -21.85
CA LEU A 205 15.43 -10.96 -21.48
C LEU A 205 14.02 -11.44 -21.86
N GLN A 206 12.99 -10.60 -21.70
CA GLN A 206 11.62 -10.94 -22.10
C GLN A 206 11.50 -11.18 -23.62
N HIS A 207 12.34 -10.52 -24.43
CA HIS A 207 12.42 -10.79 -25.86
C HIS A 207 13.11 -12.13 -26.21
N LEU A 208 13.97 -12.64 -25.33
CA LEU A 208 14.69 -13.90 -25.52
C LEU A 208 13.93 -15.09 -24.91
N PHE A 209 13.18 -14.86 -23.84
CA PHE A 209 12.53 -15.89 -23.04
C PHE A 209 11.05 -15.53 -22.77
N ASN A 210 10.15 -16.40 -23.20
CA ASN A 210 8.69 -16.19 -23.06
C ASN A 210 8.18 -16.36 -21.62
N ASN A 211 9.02 -16.85 -20.69
CA ASN A 211 8.66 -17.16 -19.31
C ASN A 211 9.17 -16.12 -18.31
N ILE A 212 9.69 -14.97 -18.77
CA ILE A 212 10.18 -13.89 -17.90
C ILE A 212 9.20 -12.73 -17.94
N SER A 213 8.91 -12.15 -16.78
CA SER A 213 8.17 -10.90 -16.67
C SER A 213 8.72 -10.01 -15.56
N VAL A 214 8.30 -8.75 -15.58
CA VAL A 214 8.62 -7.76 -14.55
C VAL A 214 7.33 -7.21 -13.95
N TYR A 215 7.32 -7.03 -12.64
CA TYR A 215 6.17 -6.52 -11.91
C TYR A 215 6.58 -5.53 -10.81
N PRO A 216 5.99 -4.32 -10.75
CA PRO A 216 5.15 -3.71 -11.79
C PRO A 216 5.91 -3.50 -13.11
N ALA A 217 5.17 -3.36 -14.22
CA ALA A 217 5.77 -2.95 -15.49
C ALA A 217 6.44 -1.57 -15.40
N TYR A 218 7.47 -1.34 -16.23
CA TYR A 218 8.18 -0.04 -16.30
C TYR A 218 7.20 1.12 -16.50
N HIS A 219 6.26 0.95 -17.44
CA HIS A 219 5.27 1.97 -17.77
C HIS A 219 4.38 2.33 -16.58
N GLU A 220 3.86 1.35 -15.83
CA GLU A 220 3.09 1.60 -14.61
C GLU A 220 3.94 2.28 -13.54
N SER A 221 5.12 1.72 -13.25
CA SER A 221 5.97 2.19 -12.16
C SER A 221 6.45 3.63 -12.35
N TRP A 222 6.89 3.97 -13.57
CA TRP A 222 7.30 5.32 -13.93
C TRP A 222 6.16 6.33 -13.83
N ASN A 223 4.99 5.98 -14.38
CA ASN A 223 3.83 6.86 -14.34
C ASN A 223 3.24 7.00 -12.94
N TYR A 224 3.32 5.96 -12.11
CA TYR A 224 2.91 6.04 -10.71
C TYR A 224 3.74 7.07 -9.94
N GLY A 225 5.06 7.12 -10.17
CA GLY A 225 5.89 8.16 -9.59
C GLY A 225 5.44 9.56 -10.03
N PHE A 226 5.10 9.70 -11.30
CA PHE A 226 4.80 10.99 -11.91
C PHE A 226 3.34 11.47 -11.71
N LYS A 227 2.41 10.58 -11.36
CA LYS A 227 0.96 10.78 -11.05
C LYS A 227 0.08 11.39 -12.15
N ILE A 228 0.66 11.95 -13.22
CA ILE A 228 -0.12 12.63 -14.28
C ILE A 228 -1.01 11.65 -15.05
N ALA A 229 -0.52 10.47 -15.38
CA ALA A 229 -1.29 9.48 -16.12
C ALA A 229 -2.52 9.01 -15.32
N ASP A 230 -2.36 8.78 -14.02
CA ASP A 230 -3.46 8.45 -13.12
C ASP A 230 -4.55 9.53 -13.14
N ILE A 231 -4.18 10.82 -13.05
CA ILE A 231 -5.17 11.91 -13.06
C ILE A 231 -5.86 12.02 -14.42
N LYS A 232 -5.11 11.90 -15.52
CA LYS A 232 -5.69 11.90 -16.87
C LYS A 232 -6.69 10.77 -17.06
N ALA A 233 -6.37 9.57 -16.57
CA ALA A 233 -7.28 8.42 -16.62
C ALA A 233 -8.57 8.70 -15.83
N LEU A 234 -8.44 9.20 -14.60
CA LEU A 234 -9.60 9.58 -13.78
C LEU A 234 -10.47 10.64 -14.47
N ASP A 235 -9.86 11.70 -15.01
CA ASP A 235 -10.59 12.79 -15.65
C ASP A 235 -11.23 12.32 -16.98
N SER A 236 -10.53 11.47 -17.75
CA SER A 236 -11.06 10.90 -18.99
C SER A 236 -12.25 9.98 -18.73
N ILE A 237 -12.17 9.09 -17.76
CA ILE A 237 -13.28 8.20 -17.40
C ILE A 237 -14.48 9.01 -16.93
N ALA A 238 -14.28 10.01 -16.06
CA ALA A 238 -15.36 10.81 -15.51
C ALA A 238 -16.12 11.65 -16.55
N THR A 239 -15.47 12.03 -17.65
CA THR A 239 -16.05 12.88 -18.71
C THR A 239 -16.74 12.10 -19.82
N LYS A 240 -16.67 10.76 -19.83
CA LYS A 240 -17.40 9.94 -20.81
C LYS A 240 -18.91 10.07 -20.63
N ASP A 241 -19.64 10.19 -21.74
CA ASP A 241 -21.11 10.20 -21.73
C ASP A 241 -21.72 8.91 -21.15
N SER A 242 -20.99 7.79 -21.24
CA SER A 242 -21.39 6.51 -20.67
C SER A 242 -21.21 6.42 -19.16
N THR A 243 -20.47 7.35 -18.53
CA THR A 243 -20.19 7.30 -17.10
C THR A 243 -21.43 7.71 -16.32
N PRO A 244 -21.93 6.90 -15.35
CA PRO A 244 -23.08 7.29 -14.54
C PRO A 244 -22.78 8.50 -13.65
N GLU A 245 -23.80 9.33 -13.40
CA GLU A 245 -23.69 10.61 -12.67
C GLU A 245 -22.96 10.52 -11.31
N PRO A 246 -23.17 9.50 -10.46
CA PRO A 246 -22.45 9.40 -9.18
C PRO A 246 -20.93 9.28 -9.32
N TYR A 247 -20.43 8.84 -10.48
CA TYR A 247 -19.02 8.63 -10.75
C TYR A 247 -18.38 9.74 -11.59
N ARG A 248 -19.14 10.75 -12.02
CA ARG A 248 -18.63 11.87 -12.85
C ARG A 248 -17.89 12.94 -12.05
N HIS A 249 -18.07 12.98 -10.73
CA HIS A 249 -17.53 14.08 -9.94
C HIS A 249 -16.00 14.00 -9.82
N ARG A 250 -15.32 15.07 -10.26
CA ARG A 250 -13.87 15.21 -10.23
C ARG A 250 -13.48 16.64 -9.84
N PRO A 251 -12.49 16.82 -8.96
CA PRO A 251 -11.86 18.11 -8.77
C PRO A 251 -11.23 18.58 -10.08
N LYS A 252 -11.35 19.87 -10.39
CA LYS A 252 -10.63 20.46 -11.53
C LYS A 252 -9.12 20.33 -11.31
N THR A 253 -8.38 19.90 -12.33
CA THR A 253 -6.92 19.72 -12.25
C THR A 253 -6.22 20.52 -13.35
N CYS A 254 -5.14 21.20 -12.99
CA CYS A 254 -4.13 21.73 -13.91
C CYS A 254 -2.85 20.90 -13.77
N LEU A 255 -2.39 20.33 -14.88
CA LEU A 255 -1.26 19.38 -14.91
C LEU A 255 0.12 20.05 -14.97
N GLY A 256 0.23 21.34 -14.67
CA GLY A 256 1.52 22.05 -14.74
C GLY A 256 1.97 22.39 -16.16
N ILE A 257 1.05 22.40 -17.13
CA ILE A 257 1.34 22.68 -18.55
C ILE A 257 0.51 23.87 -19.00
N GLY A 258 1.19 24.95 -19.42
CA GLY A 258 0.54 26.18 -19.88
C GLY A 258 -0.09 26.98 -18.74
N LEU A 259 -1.03 27.87 -19.08
CA LEU A 259 -1.67 28.76 -18.11
C LEU A 259 -2.57 27.99 -17.13
N CYS A 260 -2.39 28.28 -15.84
CA CYS A 260 -3.22 27.72 -14.76
C CYS A 260 -4.65 28.25 -14.83
N ARG A 261 -5.60 27.42 -15.29
CA ARG A 261 -7.02 27.79 -15.27
C ARG A 261 -7.69 27.64 -13.90
N LEU A 262 -6.95 27.21 -12.88
CA LEU A 262 -7.47 27.13 -11.52
C LEU A 262 -7.44 28.49 -10.81
N ASP A 263 -6.72 29.48 -11.33
CA ASP A 263 -6.65 30.83 -10.74
C ASP A 263 -8.00 31.56 -10.80
N GLU A 264 -8.89 31.14 -11.70
CA GLU A 264 -10.27 31.64 -11.82
C GLU A 264 -11.23 31.01 -10.80
N THR A 265 -10.82 29.91 -10.14
CA THR A 265 -11.61 29.24 -9.11
C THR A 265 -11.35 29.88 -7.74
N GLN A 266 -12.36 30.54 -7.18
CA GLN A 266 -12.31 31.00 -5.78
C GLN A 266 -12.29 29.77 -4.85
N GLY A 267 -11.26 29.64 -4.00
CA GLY A 267 -11.18 28.59 -2.98
C GLY A 267 -9.78 27.96 -2.82
N PRO A 268 -9.61 27.07 -1.84
CA PRO A 268 -8.33 26.40 -1.59
C PRO A 268 -7.94 25.46 -2.75
N GLN A 269 -6.64 25.22 -2.90
CA GLN A 269 -6.08 24.38 -3.96
C GLN A 269 -5.01 23.43 -3.38
N PHE A 270 -4.94 22.22 -3.91
CA PHE A 270 -3.84 21.29 -3.66
C PHE A 270 -2.73 21.52 -4.68
N VAL A 271 -1.48 21.63 -4.21
CA VAL A 271 -0.30 21.80 -5.07
C VAL A 271 0.65 20.64 -4.78
N ARG A 272 0.90 19.78 -5.77
CA ARG A 272 1.72 18.56 -5.61
C ARG A 272 2.90 18.58 -6.57
N PHE A 273 4.09 18.26 -6.10
CA PHE A 273 5.23 18.01 -6.99
C PHE A 273 5.15 16.61 -7.59
N ALA A 274 5.44 16.47 -8.87
CA ALA A 274 5.63 15.19 -9.52
C ALA A 274 6.82 14.45 -8.89
N LEU A 275 6.76 13.10 -8.82
CA LEU A 275 7.75 12.25 -8.16
C LEU A 275 7.92 12.55 -6.66
N SER A 276 6.89 13.09 -6.01
CA SER A 276 6.89 13.33 -4.57
C SER A 276 5.62 12.79 -3.92
N ASP A 277 5.80 11.90 -2.95
CA ASP A 277 4.74 11.47 -2.03
C ASP A 277 4.70 12.33 -0.76
N ARG A 278 5.35 13.51 -0.74
CA ARG A 278 5.26 14.44 0.40
C ARG A 278 3.80 14.78 0.65
N THR A 279 3.29 14.29 1.77
CA THR A 279 1.94 14.48 2.30
C THR A 279 1.59 15.93 2.60
N ASP A 280 2.56 16.86 2.50
CA ASP A 280 2.55 18.13 3.24
C ASP A 280 2.57 19.39 2.36
N TYR A 281 2.11 19.33 1.11
CA TYR A 281 1.91 20.54 0.28
C TYR A 281 0.43 20.78 -0.02
N MET A 282 -0.38 20.83 1.05
CA MET A 282 -1.69 21.49 1.02
C MET A 282 -1.47 22.99 1.22
N HIS A 283 -1.10 23.72 0.17
CA HIS A 283 -0.94 25.16 0.28
C HIS A 283 -2.30 25.87 0.19
N HIS A 284 -2.69 26.59 1.25
CA HIS A 284 -3.65 27.69 1.13
C HIS A 284 -3.04 28.78 0.26
N VAL A 285 -3.32 28.74 -1.03
CA VAL A 285 -3.01 29.85 -1.93
C VAL A 285 -4.29 30.63 -2.17
N THR A 286 -4.53 31.64 -1.34
CA THR A 286 -5.58 32.64 -1.59
C THR A 286 -5.10 33.79 -2.47
N THR A 287 -3.86 33.73 -2.99
CA THR A 287 -3.27 34.78 -3.83
C THR A 287 -2.92 34.26 -5.23
N PRO A 288 -3.55 34.81 -6.30
CA PRO A 288 -3.28 34.45 -7.70
C PRO A 288 -1.81 34.54 -8.14
N SER A 289 -0.99 35.31 -7.41
CA SER A 289 0.43 35.54 -7.71
C SER A 289 1.36 34.37 -7.38
N TYR A 290 0.93 33.39 -6.58
CA TYR A 290 1.76 32.23 -6.20
C TYR A 290 1.63 31.07 -7.19
N ASN A 291 0.49 30.95 -7.87
CA ASN A 291 0.28 29.92 -8.89
C ASN A 291 1.07 30.24 -10.16
N THR A 292 1.06 31.51 -10.60
CA THR A 292 1.88 31.99 -11.73
C THR A 292 3.38 31.88 -11.44
N SER A 293 3.83 32.18 -10.22
CA SER A 293 5.26 32.06 -9.86
C SER A 293 5.78 30.61 -9.88
N ILE A 294 4.95 29.60 -9.58
CA ILE A 294 5.33 28.18 -9.66
C ILE A 294 5.35 27.65 -11.10
N HIS A 295 4.46 28.13 -11.97
CA HIS A 295 4.49 27.78 -13.40
C HIS A 295 5.68 28.44 -14.12
N ASP A 296 6.05 29.66 -13.74
CA ASP A 296 7.12 30.44 -14.37
C ASP A 296 8.52 30.20 -13.75
N GLN A 297 8.59 29.59 -12.57
CA GLN A 297 9.85 29.15 -11.97
C GLN A 297 9.91 27.63 -11.92
N PRO A 298 10.58 26.95 -12.88
CA PRO A 298 11.05 25.60 -12.61
C PRO A 298 11.92 25.71 -11.37
N PHE A 299 11.52 25.06 -10.27
CA PHE A 299 12.28 25.08 -9.01
C PHE A 299 13.65 24.43 -9.26
N LYS A 300 14.61 25.22 -9.74
CA LYS A 300 16.00 24.85 -9.95
C LYS A 300 16.67 24.89 -8.58
N GLN A 301 16.69 23.75 -7.90
CA GLN A 301 17.81 23.52 -7.00
C GLN A 301 19.05 23.46 -7.88
N GLU A 302 20.14 24.13 -7.50
CA GLU A 302 21.31 24.51 -8.33
C GLU A 302 22.01 23.37 -9.12
N SER A 303 21.52 22.13 -9.04
CA SER A 303 22.00 20.96 -9.77
C SER A 303 20.99 19.79 -9.84
N GLY A 304 19.67 20.06 -9.75
CA GLY A 304 18.61 19.02 -9.72
C GLY A 304 17.66 19.03 -10.93
N PRO A 305 16.97 17.90 -11.23
CA PRO A 305 15.99 17.81 -12.32
C PRO A 305 14.78 18.73 -12.10
N ILE A 306 14.17 19.20 -13.19
CA ILE A 306 12.98 20.07 -13.19
C ILE A 306 11.85 19.37 -12.45
N LYS A 307 11.41 19.93 -11.31
CA LYS A 307 10.23 19.44 -10.59
C LYS A 307 8.98 19.99 -11.27
N ARG A 308 8.17 19.10 -11.86
CA ARG A 308 6.85 19.46 -12.39
C ARG A 308 5.84 19.54 -11.24
N VAL A 309 4.83 20.38 -11.39
CA VAL A 309 3.81 20.62 -10.36
C VAL A 309 2.42 20.34 -10.92
N ILE A 310 1.55 19.75 -10.10
CA ILE A 310 0.15 19.47 -10.39
C ILE A 310 -0.68 20.32 -9.42
N HIS A 311 -1.60 21.10 -9.96
CA HIS A 311 -2.58 21.85 -9.17
C HIS A 311 -3.94 21.17 -9.28
N GLN A 312 -4.64 21.03 -8.16
CA GLN A 312 -5.97 20.42 -8.12
C GLN A 312 -6.88 21.22 -7.19
N GLN A 313 -8.13 21.41 -7.58
CA GLN A 313 -9.15 22.03 -6.73
C GLN A 313 -9.23 21.28 -5.38
N CYS A 314 -9.19 22.03 -4.28
CA CYS A 314 -9.42 21.48 -2.95
C CYS A 314 -10.84 21.85 -2.51
N PHE A 315 -11.64 20.85 -2.15
CA PHE A 315 -12.93 21.08 -1.51
C PHE A 315 -12.72 21.38 -0.03
N SER A 316 -13.47 22.35 0.52
CA SER A 316 -13.35 22.74 1.93
C SER A 316 -13.54 21.55 2.86
N SER A 317 -14.48 20.66 2.55
CA SER A 317 -14.68 19.36 3.21
C SER A 317 -13.39 18.53 3.32
N VAL A 318 -12.57 18.42 2.27
CA VAL A 318 -11.32 17.66 2.37
C VAL A 318 -10.31 18.38 3.27
N SER A 319 -10.32 19.71 3.23
CA SER A 319 -9.40 20.53 4.03
C SER A 319 -9.78 20.56 5.52
N GLU A 320 -11.07 20.60 5.85
CA GLU A 320 -11.61 20.78 7.20
C GLU A 320 -11.89 19.44 7.88
N TRP A 321 -12.42 18.49 7.12
CA TRP A 321 -12.85 17.20 7.63
C TRP A 321 -11.83 16.10 7.30
N GLY A 322 -11.36 16.00 6.05
CA GLY A 322 -10.31 15.07 5.65
C GLY A 322 -10.69 14.16 4.49
N TYR A 323 -10.10 12.97 4.43
CA TYR A 323 -10.35 12.00 3.37
C TYR A 323 -10.40 10.56 3.89
N ILE A 324 -11.06 9.70 3.13
CA ILE A 324 -11.20 8.27 3.42
C ILE A 324 -10.15 7.52 2.60
N ARG A 325 -9.45 6.57 3.21
CA ARG A 325 -8.61 5.59 2.50
C ARG A 325 -9.39 4.28 2.42
N VAL A 326 -9.60 3.78 1.20
CA VAL A 326 -10.27 2.50 0.97
C VAL A 326 -9.24 1.50 0.46
N PHE A 327 -9.04 0.42 1.20
CA PHE A 327 -8.05 -0.61 0.92
C PHE A 327 -8.72 -1.75 0.17
N MET A 328 -8.25 -2.00 -1.05
CA MET A 328 -8.81 -2.99 -1.96
C MET A 328 -7.77 -4.06 -2.28
N VAL A 329 -8.19 -5.32 -2.20
CA VAL A 329 -7.40 -6.50 -2.59
C VAL A 329 -8.22 -7.30 -3.58
N GLY A 330 -7.71 -7.44 -4.81
CA GLY A 330 -8.55 -7.79 -5.95
C GLY A 330 -9.76 -6.87 -6.01
N ASN A 331 -10.95 -7.42 -6.24
CA ASN A 331 -12.22 -6.67 -6.28
C ASN A 331 -12.90 -6.49 -4.90
N ARG A 332 -12.20 -6.76 -3.79
CA ARG A 332 -12.77 -6.74 -2.43
C ARG A 332 -12.21 -5.59 -1.62
N ILE A 333 -13.09 -4.89 -0.90
CA ILE A 333 -12.69 -3.91 0.10
C ILE A 333 -12.39 -4.67 1.39
N ILE A 334 -11.15 -4.55 1.88
CA ILE A 334 -10.69 -5.25 3.09
C ILE A 334 -10.65 -4.35 4.32
N ALA A 335 -10.51 -3.04 4.12
CA ALA A 335 -10.52 -2.06 5.18
C ALA A 335 -10.82 -0.65 4.65
N ARG A 336 -11.19 0.23 5.58
CA ARG A 336 -11.31 1.67 5.35
C ARG A 336 -10.59 2.36 6.51
N SER A 337 -9.97 3.50 6.28
CA SER A 337 -9.44 4.36 7.34
C SER A 337 -9.74 5.81 7.05
N PHE A 338 -9.75 6.63 8.10
CA PHE A 338 -9.97 8.05 7.97
C PHE A 338 -8.67 8.80 8.23
N THR A 339 -8.41 9.82 7.41
CA THR A 339 -7.30 10.73 7.65
C THR A 339 -7.84 12.14 7.72
N SER A 340 -7.72 12.74 8.91
CA SER A 340 -7.88 14.18 9.09
C SER A 340 -6.52 14.84 9.18
N SER A 341 -6.46 16.10 8.73
CA SER A 341 -5.26 16.93 8.82
C SER A 341 -5.57 18.11 9.74
N ASP A 342 -4.84 18.23 10.86
CA ASP A 342 -4.84 19.48 11.61
C ASP A 342 -3.86 20.45 10.96
N GLN A 343 -4.41 21.37 10.18
CA GLN A 343 -3.65 22.37 9.43
C GLN A 343 -2.84 23.33 10.32
N ARG A 344 -3.16 23.44 11.63
CA ARG A 344 -2.40 24.30 12.55
C ARG A 344 -1.12 23.64 13.04
N THR A 345 -1.10 22.31 13.11
CA THR A 345 0.02 21.55 13.67
C THR A 345 0.79 20.75 12.61
N ASN A 346 0.30 20.68 11.38
CA ASN A 346 0.77 19.77 10.33
C ASN A 346 0.80 18.30 10.79
N VAL A 347 0.02 17.95 11.82
CA VAL A 347 -0.09 16.58 12.30
C VAL A 347 -1.26 15.92 11.57
N HIS A 348 -0.94 14.95 10.72
CA HIS A 348 -1.95 14.06 10.15
C HIS A 348 -2.36 13.05 11.22
N SER A 349 -3.62 13.09 11.64
CA SER A 349 -4.18 12.02 12.47
C SER A 349 -4.82 11.01 11.54
N THR A 350 -4.18 9.85 11.39
CA THR A 350 -4.82 8.70 10.75
C THR A 350 -5.51 7.92 11.84
N SER A 351 -6.83 7.99 11.90
CA SER A 351 -7.63 7.18 12.81
C SER A 351 -8.07 5.91 12.10
N THR A 352 -7.74 4.79 12.73
CA THR A 352 -8.11 3.45 12.27
C THR A 352 -9.58 3.26 12.49
N LEU A 353 -10.32 3.06 11.40
CA LEU A 353 -11.69 2.58 11.50
C LEU A 353 -11.59 1.07 11.68
N ARG A 354 -11.76 0.63 12.93
CA ARG A 354 -12.06 -0.76 13.23
C ARG A 354 -13.28 -1.19 12.39
N SER A 355 -13.36 -2.48 12.07
CA SER A 355 -14.47 -3.08 11.29
C SER A 355 -15.87 -2.86 11.91
N ASP A 356 -15.93 -2.47 13.19
CA ASP A 356 -17.14 -2.18 13.97
C ASP A 356 -17.47 -0.66 14.05
N CYS A 357 -16.66 0.20 13.43
CA CYS A 357 -16.83 1.65 13.51
C CYS A 357 -17.60 2.16 12.29
N HIS A 358 -18.89 2.45 12.47
CA HIS A 358 -19.66 3.21 11.48
C HIS A 358 -18.98 4.56 11.23
N PHE A 359 -18.83 4.88 9.94
CA PHE A 359 -18.28 6.14 9.49
C PHE A 359 -19.31 7.24 9.67
N ASP A 360 -19.01 8.22 10.54
CA ASP A 360 -19.89 9.36 10.71
C ASP A 360 -19.57 10.40 9.64
N PHE A 361 -20.39 10.42 8.59
CA PHE A 361 -20.28 11.38 7.49
C PHE A 361 -20.63 12.82 7.90
N ARG A 362 -21.05 13.07 9.15
CA ARG A 362 -21.42 14.40 9.63
C ARG A 362 -20.19 15.22 10.04
N ALA A 363 -20.19 16.50 9.69
CA ALA A 363 -19.11 17.44 9.93
C ALA A 363 -18.76 17.65 11.42
N ASP A 364 -19.68 17.37 12.34
CA ASP A 364 -19.48 17.58 13.78
C ASP A 364 -18.84 16.38 14.50
N GLY A 365 -18.73 15.21 13.86
CA GLY A 365 -18.03 14.04 14.39
C GLY A 365 -18.59 13.45 15.70
N PHE A 366 -19.72 13.96 16.19
CA PHE A 366 -20.33 13.51 17.43
C PHE A 366 -21.32 12.37 17.18
N ARG A 367 -20.93 11.14 17.56
CA ARG A 367 -21.88 10.03 17.68
C ARG A 367 -22.96 10.41 18.70
N LEU A 368 -24.20 10.52 18.24
CA LEU A 368 -25.33 10.69 19.14
C LEU A 368 -25.54 9.35 19.89
N PRO A 369 -25.80 9.37 21.21
CA PRO A 369 -25.96 8.15 22.01
C PRO A 369 -27.08 7.22 21.55
N ASP A 370 -28.10 7.78 20.89
CA ASP A 370 -29.18 7.07 20.20
C ASP A 370 -29.36 7.69 18.80
N PRO A 371 -28.71 7.13 17.76
CA PRO A 371 -28.92 7.64 16.42
C PRO A 371 -30.34 7.29 15.95
N ASP A 372 -31.05 8.30 15.46
CA ASP A 372 -32.33 8.12 14.75
C ASP A 372 -32.18 6.95 13.75
N PRO A 373 -33.08 5.94 13.77
CA PRO A 373 -33.04 4.81 12.84
C PRO A 373 -32.94 5.23 11.37
N GLU A 374 -33.55 6.35 10.98
CA GLU A 374 -33.46 6.86 9.62
C GLU A 374 -32.07 7.39 9.29
N VAL A 375 -31.41 8.05 10.25
CA VAL A 375 -30.02 8.52 10.09
C VAL A 375 -29.06 7.33 9.98
N THR A 376 -29.27 6.29 10.79
CA THR A 376 -28.48 5.04 10.72
C THR A 376 -28.61 4.40 9.34
N LYS A 377 -29.84 4.26 8.84
CA LYS A 377 -30.12 3.71 7.51
C LYS A 377 -29.48 4.54 6.39
N ARG A 378 -29.51 5.88 6.50
CA ARG A 378 -28.84 6.75 5.52
C ARG A 378 -27.32 6.64 5.59
N GLN A 379 -26.72 6.45 6.76
CA GLN A 379 -25.28 6.20 6.89
C GLN A 379 -24.88 4.86 6.25
N GLU A 380 -25.66 3.80 6.48
CA GLU A 380 -25.45 2.50 5.84
C GLU A 380 -25.55 2.60 4.32
N ALA A 381 -26.56 3.28 3.80
CA ALA A 381 -26.70 3.55 2.37
C ALA A 381 -25.51 4.33 1.80
N LYS A 382 -24.98 5.31 2.56
CA LYS A 382 -23.81 6.09 2.14
C LYS A 382 -22.51 5.27 2.13
N LEU A 383 -22.37 4.33 3.05
CA LEU A 383 -21.27 3.34 3.04
C LEU A 383 -21.38 2.38 1.84
N GLU A 384 -22.59 1.92 1.53
CA GLU A 384 -22.82 1.09 0.34
C GLU A 384 -22.52 1.85 -0.95
N GLU A 385 -22.91 3.13 -1.03
CA GLU A 385 -22.54 4.03 -2.12
C GLU A 385 -21.01 4.13 -2.28
N LEU A 386 -20.26 4.32 -1.18
CA LEU A 386 -18.79 4.37 -1.19
C LEU A 386 -18.19 3.06 -1.71
N ASP A 387 -18.73 1.93 -1.30
CA ASP A 387 -18.24 0.61 -1.71
C ASP A 387 -18.44 0.36 -3.20
N ASN A 388 -19.63 0.68 -3.70
CA ASN A 388 -19.95 0.58 -5.11
C ASN A 388 -19.12 1.56 -5.94
N PHE A 389 -18.89 2.77 -5.41
CA PHE A 389 -18.00 3.77 -6.01
C PHE A 389 -16.56 3.25 -6.17
N CYS A 390 -15.98 2.68 -5.12
CA CYS A 390 -14.61 2.18 -5.17
C CYS A 390 -14.46 0.98 -6.12
N LYS A 391 -15.39 0.02 -6.06
CA LYS A 391 -15.39 -1.15 -6.96
C LYS A 391 -15.55 -0.74 -8.42
N TRP A 392 -16.45 0.19 -8.71
CA TRP A 392 -16.66 0.69 -10.06
C TRP A 392 -15.40 1.36 -10.60
N TRP A 393 -14.79 2.27 -9.83
CA TRP A 393 -13.59 2.97 -10.26
C TRP A 393 -12.38 2.06 -10.45
N GLN A 394 -12.16 1.11 -9.56
CA GLN A 394 -11.09 0.12 -9.74
C GLN A 394 -11.26 -0.63 -11.06
N HIS A 395 -12.48 -1.11 -11.34
CA HIS A 395 -12.78 -1.83 -12.58
C HIS A 395 -12.61 -0.94 -13.83
N GLN A 396 -13.04 0.33 -13.76
CA GLN A 396 -12.87 1.25 -14.88
C GLN A 396 -11.40 1.58 -15.15
N LEU A 397 -10.57 1.74 -14.12
CA LEU A 397 -9.14 2.01 -14.27
C LEU A 397 -8.43 0.81 -14.92
N THR A 398 -8.65 -0.40 -14.40
CA THR A 398 -8.03 -1.62 -14.96
C THR A 398 -8.52 -1.97 -16.37
N THR A 399 -9.72 -1.50 -16.75
CA THR A 399 -10.23 -1.66 -18.12
C THR A 399 -9.77 -0.55 -19.06
N HIS A 400 -9.57 0.67 -18.55
CA HIS A 400 -9.21 1.83 -19.36
C HIS A 400 -7.79 1.76 -19.88
N ASP A 401 -6.85 1.33 -19.03
CA ASP A 401 -5.44 1.15 -19.37
C ASP A 401 -4.86 0.00 -18.54
N PRO A 402 -5.00 -1.25 -19.02
CA PRO A 402 -4.57 -2.45 -18.28
C PRO A 402 -3.08 -2.46 -17.94
N GLU A 403 -2.24 -1.83 -18.77
CA GLU A 403 -0.78 -1.77 -18.57
C GLU A 403 -0.41 -0.72 -17.51
N LEU A 404 -1.11 0.42 -17.47
CA LEU A 404 -0.87 1.47 -16.46
C LEU A 404 -1.40 1.10 -15.07
N PHE A 405 -2.40 0.23 -15.00
CA PHE A 405 -3.10 -0.14 -13.78
C PHE A 405 -3.01 -1.64 -13.45
N GLU A 406 -2.03 -2.36 -13.99
CA GLU A 406 -1.87 -3.80 -13.79
C GLU A 406 -1.89 -4.18 -12.30
N SER A 407 -1.15 -3.44 -11.47
CA SER A 407 -1.06 -3.72 -10.03
C SER A 407 -2.38 -3.60 -9.25
N LEU A 408 -3.39 -2.90 -9.79
CA LEU A 408 -4.72 -2.81 -9.17
C LEU A 408 -5.44 -4.17 -9.16
N ASN A 409 -5.04 -5.12 -10.03
CA ASN A 409 -5.55 -6.49 -10.01
C ASN A 409 -5.12 -7.27 -8.76
N VAL A 410 -3.97 -6.92 -8.20
CA VAL A 410 -3.55 -7.39 -6.87
C VAL A 410 -4.22 -6.53 -5.81
N GLY A 411 -4.13 -5.21 -5.94
CA GLY A 411 -4.94 -4.31 -5.13
C GLY A 411 -4.43 -2.87 -5.11
N CYS A 412 -5.15 -2.01 -4.40
CA CYS A 412 -4.85 -0.59 -4.36
C CYS A 412 -5.45 0.08 -3.13
N ILE A 413 -5.06 1.33 -2.94
CA ILE A 413 -5.62 2.21 -1.93
C ILE A 413 -6.19 3.42 -2.65
N LEU A 414 -7.50 3.59 -2.56
CA LEU A 414 -8.18 4.76 -3.11
C LEU A 414 -8.32 5.79 -1.99
N ARG A 415 -7.78 6.99 -2.22
CA ARG A 415 -8.06 8.15 -1.35
C ARG A 415 -9.29 8.85 -1.88
N ILE A 416 -10.35 8.89 -1.08
CA ILE A 416 -11.67 9.39 -1.45
C ILE A 416 -11.98 10.67 -0.68
N GLY A 417 -12.28 11.73 -1.42
CA GLY A 417 -12.84 12.96 -0.88
C GLY A 417 -14.35 13.01 -1.03
N LEU A 418 -14.97 13.94 -0.31
CA LEU A 418 -16.38 14.29 -0.42
C LEU A 418 -16.49 15.75 -0.87
N THR A 419 -17.48 16.10 -1.68
CA THR A 419 -17.73 17.52 -2.03
C THR A 419 -18.17 18.34 -0.83
N GLU A 420 -18.91 17.70 0.09
CA GLU A 420 -19.41 18.25 1.33
C GLU A 420 -19.30 17.18 2.42
N ALA A 421 -18.92 17.55 3.65
CA ALA A 421 -18.81 16.62 4.78
C ALA A 421 -20.18 16.31 5.40
N ASN A 422 -21.08 15.73 4.59
CA ASN A 422 -22.42 15.30 4.96
C ASN A 422 -22.86 14.10 4.10
N LEU A 423 -24.07 13.58 4.35
CA LEU A 423 -24.61 12.41 3.64
C LEU A 423 -24.96 12.69 2.16
N ASP A 424 -25.14 13.96 1.80
CA ASP A 424 -25.52 14.40 0.45
C ASP A 424 -24.29 14.72 -0.42
N GLY A 425 -23.10 14.83 0.19
CA GLY A 425 -21.84 15.08 -0.50
C GLY A 425 -21.49 13.96 -1.50
N LYS A 426 -21.01 14.33 -2.70
CA LYS A 426 -20.61 13.37 -3.73
C LYS A 426 -19.19 12.88 -3.49
N PHE A 427 -18.94 11.60 -3.72
CA PHE A 427 -17.60 11.02 -3.66
C PHE A 427 -16.75 11.39 -4.88
N PHE A 428 -15.45 11.55 -4.67
CA PHE A 428 -14.46 11.66 -5.75
C PHE A 428 -13.09 11.10 -5.35
N ILE A 429 -12.30 10.64 -6.31
CA ILE A 429 -10.95 10.11 -6.07
C ILE A 429 -9.92 11.25 -5.97
N LEU A 430 -9.21 11.36 -4.86
CA LEU A 430 -8.08 12.27 -4.67
C LEU A 430 -6.77 11.72 -5.24
N SER A 431 -6.56 10.41 -5.08
CA SER A 431 -5.42 9.68 -5.64
C SER A 431 -5.65 8.17 -5.59
N VAL A 432 -4.97 7.47 -6.50
CA VAL A 432 -4.88 6.02 -6.54
C VAL A 432 -3.48 5.64 -6.11
N HIS A 433 -3.35 4.80 -5.09
CA HIS A 433 -2.07 4.31 -4.60
C HIS A 433 -1.91 2.83 -4.94
N ARG A 434 -0.78 2.48 -5.56
CA ARG A 434 -0.43 1.07 -5.79
C ARG A 434 -0.04 0.44 -4.46
N TRP A 435 -0.38 -0.83 -4.28
CA TRP A 435 -0.12 -1.52 -3.01
C TRP A 435 1.39 -1.73 -2.73
N PHE A 436 2.21 -1.85 -3.77
CA PHE A 436 3.65 -2.04 -3.62
C PHE A 436 4.40 -0.74 -3.24
N ALA A 437 3.80 0.43 -3.47
CA ALA A 437 4.48 1.73 -3.40
C ALA A 437 3.81 2.74 -2.45
N SER A 438 2.96 2.28 -1.53
CA SER A 438 2.34 3.15 -0.55
C SER A 438 2.60 2.61 0.85
N PRO A 439 2.95 3.46 1.83
CA PRO A 439 3.06 3.06 3.22
C PRO A 439 1.66 3.01 3.83
N PHE A 440 1.20 1.82 4.19
CA PHE A 440 -0.17 1.65 4.72
C PHE A 440 -0.35 0.44 5.63
N PHE A 441 0.73 -0.25 5.96
CA PHE A 441 0.74 -1.35 6.92
C PHE A 441 1.30 -0.88 8.27
N SER A 442 1.20 0.43 8.55
CA SER A 442 1.69 0.98 9.81
C SER A 442 0.98 0.35 11.00
N MET A 443 1.69 0.26 12.12
CA MET A 443 1.15 -0.20 13.41
C MET A 443 -0.06 0.62 13.87
N ASP A 444 -0.28 1.81 13.29
CA ASP A 444 -1.45 2.63 13.61
C ASP A 444 -2.71 1.99 13.03
N LEU A 445 -2.64 1.38 11.84
CA LEU A 445 -3.77 0.89 11.06
C LEU A 445 -4.19 -0.55 11.35
N THR A 446 -3.30 -1.37 11.87
CA THR A 446 -3.55 -2.80 12.09
C THR A 446 -3.35 -3.16 13.56
N ALA A 447 -4.04 -4.20 14.03
CA ALA A 447 -3.74 -4.79 15.32
C ALA A 447 -2.58 -5.78 15.19
N LYS A 448 -1.90 -6.10 16.31
CA LYS A 448 -0.92 -7.21 16.35
C LYS A 448 -1.52 -8.46 15.68
N PRO A 449 -0.78 -9.14 14.78
CA PRO A 449 0.67 -8.99 14.54
C PRO A 449 1.07 -7.95 13.48
N PHE A 450 0.17 -7.02 13.13
CA PHE A 450 0.38 -5.92 12.18
C PHE A 450 0.58 -6.33 10.72
N ASP A 451 0.40 -7.59 10.39
CA ASP A 451 0.64 -8.16 9.05
C ASP A 451 -0.65 -8.47 8.28
N GLN A 452 -1.82 -8.08 8.78
CA GLN A 452 -3.13 -8.44 8.21
C GLN A 452 -3.29 -7.99 6.76
N PHE A 453 -2.84 -6.77 6.45
CA PHE A 453 -2.80 -6.30 5.08
C PHE A 453 -1.72 -7.06 4.30
N CYS A 454 -0.53 -7.33 4.87
CA CYS A 454 0.58 -8.00 4.17
C CYS A 454 0.13 -9.37 3.69
N LYS A 455 -0.60 -10.07 4.56
CA LYS A 455 -1.29 -11.31 4.24
C LYS A 455 -2.21 -11.16 3.05
N ALA A 456 -3.16 -10.23 3.12
CA ALA A 456 -4.18 -10.07 2.08
C ALA A 456 -3.56 -9.74 0.70
N PHE A 457 -2.61 -8.80 0.63
CA PHE A 457 -1.92 -8.46 -0.61
C PHE A 457 -0.99 -9.58 -1.10
N GLY A 458 -0.27 -10.25 -0.20
CA GLY A 458 0.67 -11.33 -0.55
C GLY A 458 -0.05 -12.56 -1.08
N GLU A 459 -1.12 -12.99 -0.42
CA GLU A 459 -1.96 -14.09 -0.89
C GLU A 459 -2.61 -13.77 -2.24
N GLN A 460 -3.04 -12.53 -2.44
CA GLN A 460 -3.64 -12.09 -3.70
C GLN A 460 -2.60 -11.97 -4.82
N PHE A 461 -1.40 -11.48 -4.54
CA PHE A 461 -0.29 -11.46 -5.49
C PHE A 461 0.02 -12.88 -5.96
N ALA A 462 0.17 -13.81 -5.01
CA ALA A 462 0.42 -15.21 -5.32
C ALA A 462 -0.75 -15.89 -6.05
N ARG A 463 -2.00 -15.46 -5.83
CA ARG A 463 -3.15 -15.93 -6.61
C ARG A 463 -3.10 -15.46 -8.06
N VAL A 464 -2.80 -14.18 -8.28
CA VAL A 464 -2.76 -13.56 -9.61
C VAL A 464 -1.58 -14.11 -10.42
N TYR A 465 -0.40 -14.19 -9.80
CA TYR A 465 0.84 -14.48 -10.51
C TYR A 465 1.42 -15.87 -10.25
N GLY A 466 1.01 -16.57 -9.20
CA GLY A 466 1.52 -17.90 -8.85
C GLY A 466 0.70 -19.07 -9.41
N SER A 467 -0.19 -18.81 -10.36
CA SER A 467 -0.99 -19.86 -11.00
C SER A 467 -0.30 -20.30 -12.29
N PHE A 468 0.21 -21.53 -12.34
CA PHE A 468 0.40 -22.21 -13.62
C PHE A 468 -0.97 -22.43 -14.26
N ALA A 469 -1.08 -22.41 -15.58
CA ALA A 469 -2.30 -22.73 -16.31
C ALA A 469 -2.71 -24.19 -16.07
N ALA A 470 -3.25 -24.50 -14.90
CA ALA A 470 -4.26 -25.53 -14.80
C ALA A 470 -5.49 -24.90 -15.43
N THR A 471 -5.75 -25.22 -16.70
CA THR A 471 -7.08 -25.04 -17.28
C THR A 471 -8.08 -25.61 -16.29
N ASP A 472 -8.83 -24.74 -15.61
CA ASP A 472 -10.08 -25.10 -14.97
C ASP A 472 -10.98 -25.61 -16.09
N VAL A 473 -10.98 -26.93 -16.31
CA VAL A 473 -12.02 -27.58 -17.10
C VAL A 473 -13.30 -27.36 -16.29
N PRO A 474 -14.32 -26.67 -16.84
CA PRO A 474 -15.58 -26.52 -16.14
C PRO A 474 -16.16 -27.92 -15.90
N ASP A 475 -16.51 -28.22 -14.66
CA ASP A 475 -17.33 -29.39 -14.35
C ASP A 475 -18.68 -29.20 -15.07
N ASN A 476 -18.91 -30.01 -16.11
CA ASN A 476 -20.20 -30.16 -16.77
C ASN A 476 -21.19 -30.93 -15.89
#